data_AF-A0A7J7SAR6-F1
#
_entry.id   AF-A0A7J7SAR6-F1
#
_cell.length_a   1.000
_cell.length_b   1.000
_cell.length_c   1.000
_cell.angle_alpha   90.00
_cell.angle_beta   90.00
_cell.angle_gamma   90.00
#
_symmetry.space_group_name_H-M   'P 1'
#
loop_
_entity.id
_entity.type
_entity.pdbx_description
1 polymer ?
#
loop_
_entity_poly.entity_id
_entity_poly.type
_entity_poly.pdbx_seq_one_letter_code
_entity_poly.pdbx_strand_id
1 'polypeptide(L)'
;MCSVVDGMLLPKMPEELLAEKQLNTVPYIVGINHQEFGWILPMTIGYPISEGKLDQKTASSLLWQSFSFTNIPEALIPAVIEKYLGGTDDPVKKKDRFLDLLGDVVFGVPAVTVARGHRDAGAPTYMYEFRYRPSFLADTRPKTVIGDHGDEIFSVFGAPFLKDGASEEEIKLSKMMMKFWANFARNGTRRKGTCRLASPPRQPRS
;
A
#
# COMPACT_ATOMS: atom_id res chain seq x y z
N MET A 1 4.86 18.02 -10.77
CA MET A 1 4.71 19.18 -9.86
C MET A 1 4.30 18.61 -8.52
N CYS A 2 5.02 18.91 -7.43
CA CYS A 2 4.72 18.39 -6.10
C CYS A 2 3.87 19.39 -5.32
N SER A 3 3.06 18.91 -4.38
CA SER A 3 2.29 19.77 -3.47
C SER A 3 3.22 20.59 -2.56
N VAL A 4 2.84 21.83 -2.27
CA VAL A 4 3.56 22.74 -1.36
C VAL A 4 2.57 23.41 -0.41
N VAL A 5 3.04 23.85 0.76
CA VAL A 5 2.26 24.72 1.66
C VAL A 5 2.27 26.13 1.05
N ASP A 6 1.21 26.45 0.33
CA ASP A 6 1.06 27.70 -0.42
C ASP A 6 0.33 28.79 0.37
N GLY A 7 -0.21 28.45 1.56
CA GLY A 7 -1.01 29.37 2.36
C GLY A 7 -2.44 29.57 1.85
N MET A 8 -2.80 28.94 0.73
CA MET A 8 -4.09 29.11 0.04
C MET A 8 -4.85 27.80 -0.01
N LEU A 9 -4.39 26.82 -0.79
CA LEU A 9 -4.97 25.48 -0.83
C LEU A 9 -4.56 24.67 0.40
N LEU A 10 -3.26 24.73 0.75
CA LEU A 10 -2.68 24.11 1.93
C LEU A 10 -2.15 25.21 2.84
N PRO A 11 -2.90 25.60 3.89
CA PRO A 11 -2.48 26.67 4.80
C PRO A 11 -1.37 26.26 5.78
N LYS A 12 -1.18 24.95 6.00
CA LYS A 12 -0.20 24.35 6.92
C LYS A 12 0.27 23.00 6.41
N MET A 13 1.26 22.40 7.08
CA MET A 13 1.69 21.04 6.77
C MET A 13 0.56 20.03 7.05
N PRO A 14 0.43 18.94 6.27
CA PRO A 14 -0.58 17.91 6.50
C PRO A 14 -0.57 17.32 7.92
N GLU A 15 0.62 17.18 8.51
CA GLU A 15 0.81 16.67 9.87
C GLU A 15 0.21 17.62 10.91
N GLU A 16 0.34 18.93 10.71
CA GLU A 16 -0.25 19.95 11.58
C GLU A 16 -1.78 19.94 11.45
N LEU A 17 -2.31 19.91 10.22
CA LEU A 17 -3.75 19.85 9.96
C LEU A 17 -4.39 18.60 10.57
N LEU A 18 -3.71 17.45 10.48
CA LEU A 18 -4.14 16.19 11.08
C LEU A 18 -4.15 16.28 12.62
N ALA A 19 -3.08 16.83 13.22
CA ALA A 19 -2.95 16.98 14.67
C ALA A 19 -3.97 17.97 15.26
N GLU A 20 -4.21 19.07 14.57
CA GLU A 20 -5.19 20.11 14.94
C GLU A 20 -6.63 19.71 14.60
N LYS A 21 -6.85 18.54 13.98
CA LYS A 21 -8.15 18.03 13.52
C LYS A 21 -8.87 19.00 12.57
N GLN A 22 -8.11 19.78 11.81
CA GLN A 22 -8.61 20.72 10.80
C GLN A 22 -8.78 20.04 9.44
N LEU A 23 -9.50 18.92 9.46
CA LEU A 23 -9.83 18.13 8.27
C LEU A 23 -11.34 18.12 8.06
N ASN A 24 -11.76 18.03 6.81
CA ASN A 24 -13.16 17.79 6.50
C ASN A 24 -13.57 16.40 7.00
N THR A 25 -14.46 16.34 7.99
CA THR A 25 -14.88 15.11 8.66
C THR A 25 -15.96 14.33 7.90
N VAL A 26 -15.80 14.21 6.58
CA VAL A 26 -16.67 13.39 5.73
C VAL A 26 -16.32 11.91 5.89
N PRO A 27 -17.20 10.95 5.58
CA PRO A 27 -16.80 9.56 5.52
C PRO A 27 -15.59 9.37 4.61
N TYR A 28 -14.57 8.67 5.10
CA TYR A 28 -13.30 8.47 4.39
C TYR A 28 -12.93 7.00 4.32
N ILE A 29 -12.44 6.57 3.16
CA ILE A 29 -11.87 5.24 2.95
C ILE A 29 -10.45 5.40 2.43
N VAL A 30 -9.52 4.71 3.06
CA VAL A 30 -8.11 4.65 2.67
C VAL A 30 -7.72 3.18 2.52
N GLY A 31 -6.77 2.88 1.64
CA GLY A 31 -6.30 1.53 1.45
C GLY A 31 -4.86 1.51 1.00
N ILE A 32 -4.28 0.32 1.11
CA ILE A 32 -2.95 -0.02 0.61
C ILE A 32 -3.04 -1.37 -0.10
N ASN A 33 -2.06 -1.67 -0.91
CA ASN A 33 -1.83 -2.99 -1.48
C ASN A 33 -0.77 -3.74 -0.65
N HIS A 34 -0.74 -5.07 -0.74
CA HIS A 34 0.12 -5.90 0.09
C HIS A 34 1.63 -5.65 -0.12
N GLN A 35 2.02 -5.44 -1.38
CA GLN A 35 3.40 -5.29 -1.82
C GLN A 35 3.51 -4.04 -2.69
N GLU A 36 3.23 -2.87 -2.11
CA GLU A 36 3.26 -1.58 -2.81
C GLU A 36 4.58 -1.33 -3.56
N PHE A 37 5.71 -1.81 -3.04
CA PHE A 37 7.01 -1.67 -3.70
C PHE A 37 7.48 -2.96 -4.39
N GLY A 38 6.56 -3.88 -4.70
CA GLY A 38 6.87 -5.25 -5.11
C GLY A 38 7.50 -5.38 -6.50
N TRP A 39 6.92 -4.74 -7.52
CA TRP A 39 7.43 -4.86 -8.89
C TRP A 39 7.27 -3.59 -9.73
N ILE A 40 6.05 -3.08 -9.91
CA ILE A 40 5.78 -2.02 -10.89
C ILE A 40 6.51 -0.71 -10.55
N LEU A 41 6.60 -0.34 -9.27
CA LEU A 41 7.31 0.87 -8.84
C LEU A 41 8.82 0.75 -9.06
N PRO A 42 9.54 -0.26 -8.52
CA PRO A 42 10.95 -0.46 -8.82
C PRO A 42 11.25 -0.47 -10.32
N MET A 43 10.41 -1.15 -11.12
CA MET A 43 10.57 -1.26 -12.56
C MET A 43 10.42 0.11 -13.26
N THR A 44 9.39 0.88 -12.91
CA THR A 44 9.08 2.17 -13.55
C THR A 44 10.12 3.24 -13.24
N ILE A 45 10.66 3.25 -12.02
CA ILE A 45 11.65 4.26 -11.60
C ILE A 45 13.10 3.83 -11.88
N GLY A 46 13.30 2.67 -12.51
CA GLY A 46 14.63 2.12 -12.77
C GLY A 46 15.43 1.87 -11.48
N TYR A 47 14.75 1.42 -10.42
CA TYR A 47 15.34 1.28 -9.09
C TYR A 47 16.46 0.22 -9.11
N PRO A 48 17.67 0.55 -8.62
CA PRO A 48 18.86 -0.29 -8.80
C PRO A 48 18.92 -1.47 -7.81
N ILE A 49 17.82 -2.21 -7.66
CA ILE A 49 17.78 -3.43 -6.85
C ILE A 49 18.15 -4.63 -7.73
N SER A 50 19.17 -5.38 -7.32
CA SER A 50 19.66 -6.55 -8.04
C SER A 50 18.63 -7.68 -8.10
N GLU A 51 18.71 -8.48 -9.16
CA GLU A 51 17.87 -9.66 -9.30
C GLU A 51 18.17 -10.67 -8.18
N GLY A 52 17.23 -10.77 -7.24
CA GLY A 52 17.10 -11.91 -6.33
C GLY A 52 17.92 -11.89 -5.05
N LYS A 53 18.89 -11.00 -4.86
CA LYS A 53 19.70 -10.96 -3.62
C LYS A 53 19.97 -9.54 -3.16
N LEU A 54 20.04 -9.36 -1.84
CA LEU A 54 20.40 -8.10 -1.22
C LEU A 54 21.19 -8.34 0.08
N ASP A 55 22.38 -7.76 0.18
CA ASP A 55 23.13 -7.69 1.44
C ASP A 55 22.84 -6.39 2.20
N GLN A 56 23.15 -6.33 3.50
CA GLN A 56 22.82 -5.18 4.34
C GLN A 56 23.58 -3.90 3.96
N LYS A 57 24.81 -4.01 3.43
CA LYS A 57 25.59 -2.85 3.02
C LYS A 57 24.96 -2.20 1.79
N THR A 58 24.62 -3.03 0.81
CA THR A 58 23.87 -2.59 -0.38
C THR A 58 22.51 -2.03 0.01
N ALA A 59 21.77 -2.69 0.91
CA ALA A 59 20.48 -2.20 1.42
C ALA A 59 20.59 -0.82 2.07
N SER A 60 21.63 -0.59 2.89
CA SER A 60 21.87 0.70 3.54
C SER A 60 22.15 1.80 2.51
N SER A 61 22.98 1.51 1.50
CA SER A 61 23.26 2.44 0.40
C SER A 61 22.01 2.75 -0.41
N LEU A 62 21.19 1.75 -0.73
CA LEU A 62 19.94 1.93 -1.46
C LEU A 62 18.93 2.74 -0.64
N LEU A 63 18.84 2.52 0.67
CA LEU A 63 17.96 3.29 1.55
C LEU A 63 18.38 4.76 1.59
N TRP A 64 19.69 5.03 1.65
CA TRP A 64 20.20 6.39 1.58
C TRP A 64 19.88 7.06 0.24
N GLN A 65 20.08 6.36 -0.87
CA GLN A 65 19.71 6.84 -2.20
C GLN A 65 18.20 7.11 -2.35
N SER A 66 17.39 6.42 -1.54
CA SER A 66 15.93 6.58 -1.47
C SER A 66 15.48 7.72 -0.55
N PHE A 67 16.39 8.55 -0.05
CA PHE A 67 16.06 9.65 0.88
C PHE A 67 14.96 10.57 0.34
N SER A 68 14.95 10.85 -0.96
CA SER A 68 13.99 11.77 -1.60
C SER A 68 12.51 11.37 -1.43
N PHE A 69 12.22 10.08 -1.25
CA PHE A 69 10.85 9.59 -1.08
C PHE A 69 10.62 8.80 0.23
N THR A 70 11.68 8.42 0.94
CA THR A 70 11.55 7.80 2.28
C THR A 70 11.70 8.80 3.42
N ASN A 71 12.41 9.92 3.17
CA ASN A 71 12.75 10.93 4.17
C ASN A 71 13.41 10.34 5.44
N ILE A 72 14.15 9.23 5.32
CA ILE A 72 14.86 8.59 6.43
C ILE A 72 16.27 9.20 6.54
N PRO A 73 16.58 9.96 7.61
CA PRO A 73 17.92 10.53 7.80
C PRO A 73 19.00 9.44 7.84
N GLU A 74 20.19 9.76 7.32
CA GLU A 74 21.32 8.82 7.27
C GLU A 74 21.63 8.18 8.63
N ALA A 75 21.55 8.97 9.70
CA ALA A 75 21.78 8.51 11.07
C ALA A 75 20.81 7.41 11.56
N LEU A 76 19.62 7.29 10.95
CA LEU A 76 18.63 6.27 11.31
C LEU A 76 18.74 5.00 10.45
N ILE A 77 19.47 5.04 9.33
CA ILE A 77 19.59 3.91 8.39
C ILE A 77 20.03 2.62 9.10
N PRO A 78 21.06 2.60 9.96
CA PRO A 78 21.48 1.36 10.62
C PRO A 78 20.36 0.72 11.45
N ALA A 79 19.59 1.52 12.18
CA ALA A 79 18.49 1.04 13.01
C ALA A 79 17.32 0.49 12.16
N VAL A 80 16.99 1.18 11.06
CA VAL A 80 15.92 0.75 10.14
C VAL A 80 16.33 -0.54 9.41
N ILE A 81 17.56 -0.62 8.91
CA ILE A 81 18.07 -1.82 8.24
C ILE A 81 18.10 -3.01 9.19
N GLU A 82 18.58 -2.83 10.42
CA GLU A 82 18.57 -3.89 11.42
C GLU A 82 17.14 -4.36 11.73
N LYS A 83 16.20 -3.41 11.88
CA LYS A 83 14.80 -3.71 12.18
C LYS A 83 14.14 -4.61 11.13
N TYR A 84 14.38 -4.36 9.85
CA TYR A 84 13.75 -5.11 8.75
C TYR A 84 14.60 -6.33 8.32
N LEU A 85 15.91 -6.17 8.17
CA LEU A 85 16.79 -7.17 7.56
C LEU A 85 17.59 -8.00 8.56
N GLY A 86 17.71 -7.60 9.84
CA GLY A 86 18.52 -8.28 10.85
C GLY A 86 18.00 -9.67 11.24
N GLY A 87 16.70 -9.92 11.08
CA GLY A 87 16.08 -11.20 11.47
C GLY A 87 16.29 -12.37 10.49
N THR A 88 17.22 -12.29 9.53
CA THR A 88 17.55 -13.37 8.60
C THR A 88 18.88 -13.11 7.91
N ASP A 89 19.66 -14.14 7.59
CA ASP A 89 20.87 -14.03 6.76
C ASP A 89 20.64 -14.34 5.28
N ASP A 90 19.46 -14.84 4.92
CA ASP A 90 19.10 -15.19 3.55
C ASP A 90 19.00 -13.92 2.68
N PRO A 91 19.89 -13.74 1.68
CA PRO A 91 19.89 -12.55 0.83
C PRO A 91 18.61 -12.37 0.02
N VAL A 92 17.88 -13.45 -0.28
CA VAL A 92 16.59 -13.39 -0.99
C VAL A 92 15.53 -12.79 -0.07
N LYS A 93 15.45 -13.29 1.18
CA LYS A 93 14.52 -12.75 2.18
C LYS A 93 14.85 -11.32 2.57
N LYS A 94 16.15 -10.95 2.64
CA LYS A 94 16.57 -9.56 2.86
C LYS A 94 16.04 -8.63 1.77
N LYS A 95 16.07 -9.06 0.50
CA LYS A 95 15.51 -8.31 -0.62
C LYS A 95 14.01 -8.10 -0.46
N ASP A 96 13.25 -9.16 -0.18
CA ASP A 96 11.79 -9.06 -0.03
C ASP A 96 11.42 -8.13 1.15
N ARG A 97 12.10 -8.28 2.31
CA ARG A 97 11.88 -7.39 3.47
C ARG A 97 12.32 -5.95 3.24
N PHE A 98 13.28 -5.72 2.35
CA PHE A 98 13.67 -4.37 1.95
C PHE A 98 12.60 -3.70 1.07
N LEU A 99 11.92 -4.47 0.21
CA LEU A 99 10.76 -3.97 -0.53
C LEU A 99 9.57 -3.70 0.41
N ASP A 100 9.37 -4.56 1.43
CA ASP A 100 8.36 -4.32 2.48
C ASP A 100 8.66 -3.02 3.24
N LEU A 101 9.93 -2.76 3.59
CA LEU A 101 10.36 -1.50 4.21
C LEU A 101 9.95 -0.28 3.37
N LEU A 102 10.23 -0.31 2.06
CA LEU A 102 9.89 0.81 1.18
C LEU A 102 8.37 0.96 1.05
N GLY A 103 7.63 -0.14 0.94
CA GLY A 103 6.16 -0.13 0.92
C GLY A 103 5.56 0.44 2.21
N ASP A 104 6.09 0.04 3.37
CA ASP A 104 5.65 0.52 4.68
C ASP A 104 5.91 2.03 4.84
N VAL A 105 7.10 2.50 4.50
CA VAL A 105 7.49 3.90 4.70
C VAL A 105 6.73 4.84 3.75
N VAL A 106 6.57 4.45 2.48
CA VAL A 106 5.96 5.31 1.46
C VAL A 106 4.43 5.26 1.50
N PHE A 107 3.84 4.10 1.83
CA PHE A 107 2.38 3.90 1.75
C PHE A 107 1.75 3.44 3.06
N GLY A 108 2.25 2.35 3.65
CA GLY A 108 1.62 1.68 4.79
C GLY A 108 1.45 2.57 6.02
N VAL A 109 2.56 3.07 6.56
CA VAL A 109 2.58 3.92 7.76
C VAL A 109 1.85 5.24 7.53
N PRO A 110 2.05 5.98 6.41
CA PRO A 110 1.26 7.18 6.12
C PRO A 110 -0.25 6.91 6.05
N ALA A 111 -0.69 5.86 5.34
CA ALA A 111 -2.10 5.53 5.20
C ALA A 111 -2.76 5.24 6.56
N VAL A 112 -2.09 4.46 7.42
CA VAL A 112 -2.58 4.16 8.77
C VAL A 112 -2.59 5.40 9.67
N THR A 113 -1.60 6.27 9.53
CA THR A 113 -1.50 7.53 10.30
C THR A 113 -2.66 8.45 9.97
N VAL A 114 -2.93 8.67 8.68
CA VAL A 114 -4.06 9.50 8.24
C VAL A 114 -5.40 8.87 8.66
N ALA A 115 -5.58 7.56 8.50
CA ALA A 115 -6.79 6.87 8.98
C ALA A 115 -7.03 7.08 10.47
N ARG A 116 -5.98 6.96 11.29
CA ARG A 116 -6.09 7.16 12.74
C ARG A 116 -6.46 8.59 13.08
N GLY A 117 -5.75 9.58 12.53
CA GLY A 117 -6.05 10.99 12.82
C GLY A 117 -7.45 11.40 12.34
N HIS A 118 -7.89 10.93 11.16
CA HIS A 118 -9.24 11.19 10.66
C HIS A 118 -10.33 10.54 11.54
N ARG A 119 -10.11 9.29 12.00
CA ARG A 119 -10.98 8.64 12.99
C ARG A 119 -11.01 9.40 14.31
N ASP A 120 -9.86 9.86 14.79
CA ASP A 120 -9.73 10.56 16.08
C ASP A 120 -10.29 11.99 16.03
N ALA A 121 -10.51 12.53 14.82
CA ALA A 121 -11.32 13.72 14.55
C ALA A 121 -12.85 13.45 14.57
N GLY A 122 -13.28 12.20 14.81
CA GLY A 122 -14.69 11.82 14.95
C GLY A 122 -15.36 11.39 13.64
N ALA A 123 -14.61 11.28 12.55
CA ALA A 123 -15.18 10.99 11.24
C ALA A 123 -15.24 9.48 10.93
N PRO A 124 -16.30 8.99 10.24
CA PRO A 124 -16.38 7.59 9.80
C PRO A 124 -15.20 7.24 8.90
N THR A 125 -14.39 6.26 9.33
CA THR A 125 -13.15 5.91 8.64
C THR A 125 -13.10 4.41 8.35
N TYR A 126 -12.78 4.06 7.11
CA TYR A 126 -12.66 2.68 6.65
C TYR A 126 -11.28 2.43 6.08
N MET A 127 -10.74 1.25 6.35
CA MET A 127 -9.45 0.83 5.80
C MET A 127 -9.56 -0.54 5.13
N TYR A 128 -8.74 -0.78 4.11
CA TYR A 128 -8.52 -2.10 3.52
C TYR A 128 -7.06 -2.31 3.14
N GLU A 129 -6.67 -3.58 3.01
CA GLU A 129 -5.42 -3.99 2.38
C GLU A 129 -5.78 -4.94 1.23
N PHE A 130 -5.36 -4.62 0.00
CA PHE A 130 -5.65 -5.43 -1.16
C PHE A 130 -4.56 -6.51 -1.37
N ARG A 131 -4.99 -7.77 -1.43
CA ARG A 131 -4.10 -8.94 -1.54
C ARG A 131 -4.53 -9.86 -2.67
N TYR A 132 -4.42 -9.40 -3.91
CA TYR A 132 -4.72 -10.21 -5.08
C TYR A 132 -3.73 -9.92 -6.20
N ARG A 133 -3.45 -10.91 -7.05
CA ARG A 133 -2.59 -10.79 -8.24
C ARG A 133 -3.47 -10.87 -9.49
N PRO A 134 -3.81 -9.74 -10.13
CA PRO A 134 -4.59 -9.73 -11.35
C PRO A 134 -3.99 -10.59 -12.47
N SER A 135 -4.85 -11.27 -13.23
CA SER A 135 -4.45 -12.13 -14.35
C SER A 135 -3.83 -11.33 -15.51
N PHE A 136 -4.23 -10.06 -15.68
CA PHE A 136 -3.81 -9.20 -16.79
C PHE A 136 -2.32 -8.84 -16.84
N LEU A 137 -1.59 -9.08 -15.74
CA LEU A 137 -0.15 -8.84 -15.62
C LEU A 137 0.63 -10.15 -15.38
N ALA A 138 -0.01 -11.30 -15.64
CA ALA A 138 0.52 -12.59 -15.22
C ALA A 138 1.82 -12.99 -15.94
N ASP A 139 2.00 -12.56 -17.19
CA ASP A 139 3.10 -12.99 -18.06
C ASP A 139 4.38 -12.16 -17.86
N THR A 140 4.25 -10.91 -17.41
CA THR A 140 5.38 -9.97 -17.29
C THR A 140 5.88 -9.81 -15.85
N ARG A 141 5.04 -10.12 -14.85
CA ARG A 141 5.35 -9.93 -13.43
C ARG A 141 5.70 -11.26 -12.74
N PRO A 142 6.71 -11.30 -11.84
CA PRO A 142 7.00 -12.48 -11.03
C PRO A 142 5.76 -13.04 -10.31
N LYS A 143 5.62 -14.37 -10.27
CA LYS A 143 4.46 -15.05 -9.67
C LYS A 143 4.34 -14.83 -8.15
N THR A 144 5.44 -14.50 -7.50
CA THR A 144 5.51 -14.24 -6.05
C THR A 144 5.00 -12.86 -5.67
N VAL A 145 4.79 -11.96 -6.65
CA VAL A 145 4.30 -10.61 -6.38
C VAL A 145 2.77 -10.60 -6.38
N ILE A 146 2.18 -10.25 -5.23
CA ILE A 146 0.74 -10.28 -4.95
C ILE A 146 0.34 -8.95 -4.31
N GLY A 147 -0.66 -8.26 -4.87
CA GLY A 147 -1.07 -6.94 -4.40
C GLY A 147 0.04 -5.93 -4.62
N ASP A 148 0.55 -5.84 -5.84
CA ASP A 148 1.50 -4.81 -6.25
C ASP A 148 0.81 -3.44 -6.33
N HIS A 149 1.59 -2.36 -6.44
CA HIS A 149 1.01 -1.02 -6.58
C HIS A 149 0.04 -0.93 -7.76
N GLY A 150 -1.17 -0.45 -7.51
CA GLY A 150 -2.23 -0.31 -8.52
C GLY A 150 -2.97 -1.59 -8.92
N ASP A 151 -2.67 -2.75 -8.34
CA ASP A 151 -3.37 -4.01 -8.67
C ASP A 151 -4.88 -3.96 -8.36
N GLU A 152 -5.29 -3.20 -7.34
CA GLU A 152 -6.68 -3.03 -6.96
C GLU A 152 -7.49 -2.27 -8.00
N ILE A 153 -6.85 -1.38 -8.78
CA ILE A 153 -7.48 -0.55 -9.81
C ILE A 153 -8.25 -1.42 -10.80
N PHE A 154 -7.68 -2.56 -11.21
CA PHE A 154 -8.35 -3.50 -12.12
C PHE A 154 -9.67 -4.03 -11.55
N SER A 155 -9.72 -4.30 -10.24
CA SER A 155 -10.93 -4.75 -9.57
C SER A 155 -11.94 -3.62 -9.37
N VAL A 156 -11.46 -2.41 -9.05
CA VAL A 156 -12.31 -1.21 -8.83
C VAL A 156 -12.99 -0.76 -10.12
N PHE A 157 -12.30 -0.81 -11.25
CA PHE A 157 -12.82 -0.34 -12.54
C PHE A 157 -13.44 -1.44 -13.41
N GLY A 158 -13.54 -2.67 -12.90
CA GLY A 158 -14.23 -3.74 -13.63
C GLY A 158 -13.46 -4.27 -14.83
N ALA A 159 -12.13 -4.28 -14.81
CA ALA A 159 -11.32 -4.85 -15.89
C ALA A 159 -11.73 -6.30 -16.26
N PRO A 160 -12.13 -7.18 -15.31
CA PRO A 160 -12.66 -8.51 -15.62
C PRO A 160 -13.91 -8.57 -16.51
N PHE A 161 -14.60 -7.46 -16.74
CA PHE A 161 -15.76 -7.38 -17.65
C PHE A 161 -15.41 -6.83 -19.03
N LEU A 162 -14.19 -6.31 -19.19
CA LEU A 162 -13.72 -5.65 -20.41
C LEU A 162 -12.62 -6.45 -21.12
N LYS A 163 -11.96 -7.36 -20.40
CA LYS A 163 -10.84 -8.16 -20.89
C LYS A 163 -11.16 -9.64 -20.73
N ASP A 164 -10.73 -10.43 -21.70
CA ASP A 164 -10.83 -11.89 -21.64
C ASP A 164 -9.83 -12.49 -20.64
N GLY A 165 -10.09 -13.72 -20.21
CA GLY A 165 -9.15 -14.50 -19.38
C GLY A 165 -9.30 -14.34 -17.87
N ALA A 166 -10.21 -13.49 -17.40
CA ALA A 166 -10.48 -13.36 -15.97
C ALA A 166 -11.16 -14.62 -15.39
N SER A 167 -10.66 -15.10 -14.25
CA SER A 167 -11.25 -16.25 -13.56
C SER A 167 -12.58 -15.87 -12.89
N GLU A 168 -13.40 -16.86 -12.54
CA GLU A 168 -14.61 -16.60 -11.74
C GLU A 168 -14.32 -15.90 -10.42
N GLU A 169 -13.19 -16.24 -9.79
CA GLU A 169 -12.73 -15.61 -8.54
C GLU A 169 -12.43 -14.13 -8.75
N GLU A 170 -11.70 -13.80 -9.82
CA GLU A 170 -11.35 -12.42 -10.18
C GLU A 170 -12.59 -11.58 -10.51
N ILE A 171 -13.55 -12.18 -11.22
CA ILE A 171 -14.86 -11.55 -11.51
C ILE A 171 -15.63 -11.29 -10.20
N LYS A 172 -15.69 -12.27 -9.29
CA LYS A 172 -16.37 -12.12 -7.98
C LYS A 172 -15.70 -11.04 -7.14
N LEU A 173 -14.37 -10.99 -7.11
CA LEU A 173 -13.59 -9.96 -6.43
C LEU A 173 -13.90 -8.57 -6.99
N SER A 174 -13.89 -8.40 -8.30
CA SER A 174 -14.21 -7.11 -8.92
C SER A 174 -15.65 -6.66 -8.64
N LYS A 175 -16.65 -7.55 -8.72
CA LYS A 175 -18.03 -7.22 -8.30
C LYS A 175 -18.09 -6.76 -6.85
N MET A 176 -17.34 -7.42 -5.97
CA MET A 176 -17.27 -7.06 -4.55
C MET A 176 -16.67 -5.67 -4.35
N MET A 177 -15.53 -5.38 -4.98
CA MET A 177 -14.86 -4.08 -4.91
C MET A 177 -15.73 -2.95 -5.46
N MET A 178 -16.30 -3.11 -6.66
CA MET A 178 -17.23 -2.14 -7.23
C MET A 178 -18.44 -1.89 -6.33
N LYS A 179 -19.00 -2.95 -5.72
CA LYS A 179 -20.12 -2.81 -4.77
C LYS A 179 -19.70 -2.04 -3.52
N PHE A 180 -18.52 -2.29 -2.96
CA PHE A 180 -18.03 -1.55 -1.79
C PHE A 180 -17.82 -0.07 -2.11
N TRP A 181 -17.14 0.25 -3.21
CA TRP A 181 -16.91 1.63 -3.64
C TRP A 181 -18.20 2.36 -3.97
N ALA A 182 -19.12 1.74 -4.71
CA ALA A 182 -20.42 2.36 -5.03
C ALA A 182 -21.32 2.54 -3.80
N ASN A 183 -21.29 1.61 -2.83
CA ASN A 183 -22.02 1.79 -1.58
C ASN A 183 -21.44 2.92 -0.73
N PHE A 184 -20.10 3.01 -0.68
CA PHE A 184 -19.43 4.08 0.03
C PHE A 184 -19.76 5.44 -0.59
N ALA A 185 -19.71 5.56 -1.92
CA ALA A 185 -20.10 6.79 -2.61
C ALA A 185 -21.57 7.20 -2.35
N ARG A 186 -22.50 6.24 -2.30
CA ARG A 186 -23.92 6.53 -2.07
C ARG A 186 -24.26 6.90 -0.62
N ASN A 187 -23.62 6.26 0.36
CA ASN A 187 -24.09 6.27 1.74
C ASN A 187 -23.02 6.66 2.77
N GLY A 188 -21.78 6.90 2.35
CA GLY A 188 -20.65 7.05 3.27
C GLY A 188 -20.32 5.78 4.05
N THR A 189 -20.82 4.62 3.64
CA THR A 189 -20.60 3.35 4.33
C THR A 189 -20.36 2.22 3.34
N ARG A 190 -19.54 1.22 3.73
CA ARG A 190 -19.32 0.01 2.92
C ARG A 190 -20.54 -0.93 2.86
N ARG A 191 -21.64 -0.65 3.59
CA ARG A 191 -22.75 -1.60 3.82
C ARG A 191 -24.12 -1.08 3.40
N LYS A 192 -24.92 -1.98 2.84
CA LYS A 192 -26.35 -2.14 3.20
C LYS A 192 -26.49 -3.54 3.79
N GLY A 193 -26.85 -3.67 5.07
CA GLY A 193 -27.06 -4.96 5.73
C GLY A 193 -25.79 -5.72 6.15
N THR A 194 -25.91 -6.48 7.22
CA THR A 194 -24.86 -7.30 7.85
C THR A 194 -24.37 -8.42 6.93
N CYS A 195 -23.14 -8.30 6.42
CA CYS A 195 -22.32 -9.46 6.07
C CYS A 195 -20.89 -9.21 6.57
N ARG A 196 -20.38 -10.07 7.46
CA ARG A 196 -18.99 -9.99 7.97
C ARG A 196 -18.08 -10.39 6.80
N LEU A 197 -17.04 -9.59 6.52
CA LEU A 197 -15.92 -10.10 5.73
C LEU A 197 -15.27 -11.17 6.59
N ALA A 198 -15.42 -12.43 6.19
CA ALA A 198 -14.68 -13.53 6.78
C ALA A 198 -13.19 -13.22 6.58
N SER A 199 -12.45 -13.10 7.67
CA SER A 199 -11.00 -13.27 7.59
C SER A 199 -10.72 -14.64 6.99
N PRO A 200 -9.76 -14.79 6.06
CA PRO A 200 -9.32 -16.12 5.68
C PRO A 200 -8.84 -16.86 6.95
N PRO A 201 -9.09 -18.18 7.06
CA PRO A 201 -8.66 -18.93 8.22
C PRO A 201 -7.15 -18.75 8.40
N ARG A 202 -6.72 -18.41 9.63
CA ARG A 202 -5.31 -18.40 10.00
C ARG A 202 -4.74 -19.77 9.66
N GLN A 203 -3.77 -19.84 8.74
CA GLN A 203 -2.96 -21.05 8.65
C GLN A 203 -2.21 -21.23 9.98
N PRO A 204 -2.17 -22.44 10.54
CA PRO A 204 -1.39 -22.71 11.74
C PRO A 204 0.08 -22.43 11.44
N ARG A 205 0.74 -21.74 12.37
CA ARG A 205 2.20 -21.61 12.34
C ARG A 205 2.79 -23.01 12.59
N SER A 206 3.55 -23.50 11.62
CA SER A 206 4.57 -24.54 11.80
C SER A 206 5.91 -23.92 11.46
#